data_AF-A2A0E3-F1
#
_entry.id   AF-A2A0E3-F1
#
_cell.length_a   1.000
_cell.length_b   1.000
_cell.length_c   1.000
_cell.angle_alpha   90.00
_cell.angle_beta   90.00
_cell.angle_gamma   90.00
#
_symmetry.space_group_name_H-M   'P 1'
#
loop_
_entity.id
_entity.type
_entity.pdbx_description
1 polymer ?
#
loop_
_entity_poly.entity_id
_entity_poly.type
_entity_poly.pdbx_seq_one_letter_code
_entity_poly.pdbx_strand_id
1 'polypeptide(L)'
;MKKIKFSFWIFTALILLQGCHNKQDNLSFLVENSSQDVSEVDLLIFVDDDLLINEYFRRKLDVPDYDVYHFKLADGQHTLKVKSKSQGIEMTKKFKLPEDRYIFINFKYKTLKGKAYEFEKGLSDSLKVPFDSVLIPKKIEVWITDKMPKLH
;
A
#
# COMPACT_ATOMS: atom_id res chain seq x y z
N MET A 1 36.23 40.11 39.01
CA MET A 1 35.96 39.77 37.59
C MET A 1 34.96 38.61 37.55
N LYS A 2 33.70 38.88 37.18
CA LYS A 2 32.60 37.89 37.12
C LYS A 2 32.14 37.75 35.66
N LYS A 3 32.54 36.68 34.98
CA LYS A 3 32.08 36.35 33.61
C LYS A 3 31.87 34.84 33.44
N ILE A 4 31.04 34.22 34.28
CA ILE A 4 30.61 32.82 34.09
C ILE A 4 29.17 32.70 34.60
N LYS A 5 28.21 33.28 33.88
CA LYS A 5 26.77 33.01 34.10
C LYS A 5 25.97 32.91 32.81
N PHE A 6 26.48 33.46 31.70
CA PHE A 6 25.77 33.48 30.42
C PHE A 6 25.82 32.13 29.67
N SER A 7 26.87 31.32 29.89
CA SER A 7 27.06 30.06 29.16
C SER A 7 26.14 28.92 29.59
N PHE A 8 25.60 28.97 30.82
CA PHE A 8 24.80 27.86 31.34
C PHE A 8 23.38 27.84 30.76
N TRP A 9 22.81 29.02 30.47
CA TRP A 9 21.46 29.16 29.91
C TRP A 9 21.35 28.72 28.44
N ILE A 10 22.43 28.84 27.67
CA ILE A 10 22.47 28.38 26.27
C ILE A 10 22.46 26.84 26.22
N PHE A 11 23.14 26.18 27.17
CA PHE A 11 23.18 24.72 27.24
C PHE A 11 21.83 24.13 27.65
N THR A 12 21.10 24.75 28.59
CA THR A 12 19.73 24.33 28.95
C THR A 12 18.71 24.57 27.84
N ALA A 13 18.84 25.65 27.06
CA ALA A 13 18.00 25.88 25.89
C ALA A 13 18.22 24.84 24.77
N LEU A 14 19.46 24.39 24.58
CA LEU A 14 19.80 23.35 23.60
C LEU A 14 19.21 21.97 23.96
N ILE A 15 19.17 21.62 25.24
CA ILE A 15 18.64 20.32 25.71
C ILE A 15 17.10 20.28 25.59
N LEU A 16 16.41 21.41 25.79
CA LEU A 16 14.95 21.49 25.61
C LEU A 16 14.52 21.41 24.14
N LEU A 17 15.36 21.81 23.19
CA LEU A 17 15.11 21.65 21.75
C LEU A 17 15.17 20.19 21.27
N GLN A 18 15.87 19.31 22.00
CA GLN A 18 15.95 17.89 21.66
C GLN A 18 14.76 17.06 22.19
N GLY A 19 13.89 17.66 23.01
CA GLY A 19 12.79 16.95 23.69
C GLY A 19 11.49 16.76 22.90
N CYS A 20 11.39 17.22 21.64
CA CYS A 20 10.09 17.34 20.95
C CYS A 20 10.01 16.57 19.62
N HIS A 21 10.60 15.37 19.51
CA HIS A 21 10.41 14.55 18.30
C HIS A 21 10.21 13.06 18.56
N ASN A 22 9.58 12.70 19.69
CA ASN A 22 8.99 11.37 19.84
C ASN A 22 7.63 11.32 19.10
N LYS A 23 7.65 11.58 17.80
CA LYS A 23 6.50 11.42 16.89
C LYS A 23 6.37 9.90 16.67
N GLN A 24 5.35 9.30 17.29
CA GLN A 24 4.82 7.99 16.92
C GLN A 24 4.53 7.94 15.42
N ASP A 25 4.63 6.74 14.82
CA ASP A 25 4.25 6.51 13.43
C ASP A 25 2.84 7.07 13.17
N ASN A 26 2.70 7.82 12.07
CA ASN A 26 1.46 8.55 11.74
C ASN A 26 0.76 8.01 10.48
N LEU A 27 1.32 6.99 9.84
CA LEU A 27 0.81 6.35 8.64
C LEU A 27 1.01 4.84 8.72
N SER A 28 -0.02 4.07 8.35
CA SER A 28 0.04 2.61 8.30
C SER A 28 -0.37 2.11 6.92
N PHE A 29 0.46 1.27 6.31
CA PHE A 29 0.14 0.54 5.08
C PHE A 29 -0.30 -0.86 5.44
N LEU A 30 -1.39 -1.31 4.81
CA LEU A 30 -1.94 -2.65 4.92
C LEU A 30 -1.97 -3.23 3.52
N VAL A 31 -1.09 -4.19 3.26
CA VAL A 31 -0.85 -4.71 1.91
C VAL A 31 -1.30 -6.16 1.84
N GLU A 32 -2.04 -6.52 0.79
CA GLU A 32 -2.43 -7.91 0.54
C GLU A 32 -2.39 -8.27 -0.95
N ASN A 33 -2.23 -9.57 -1.21
CA ASN A 33 -2.47 -10.18 -2.51
C ASN A 33 -3.72 -11.07 -2.42
N SER A 34 -4.85 -10.57 -2.93
CA SER A 34 -6.11 -11.33 -2.97
C SER A 34 -6.37 -12.00 -4.34
N SER A 35 -5.37 -12.07 -5.21
CA SER A 35 -5.51 -12.70 -6.53
C SER A 35 -5.79 -14.19 -6.43
N GLN A 36 -6.79 -14.69 -7.17
CA GLN A 36 -7.10 -16.13 -7.22
C GLN A 36 -6.21 -16.93 -8.16
N ASP A 37 -5.46 -16.26 -9.04
CA ASP A 37 -4.68 -16.92 -10.09
C ASP A 37 -3.19 -16.53 -10.10
N VAL A 38 -2.79 -15.59 -9.27
CA VAL A 38 -1.38 -15.21 -9.05
C VAL A 38 -1.04 -15.44 -7.58
N SER A 39 -0.20 -16.43 -7.32
CA SER A 39 0.19 -16.83 -5.96
C SER A 39 1.13 -15.87 -5.27
N GLU A 40 1.86 -15.04 -6.03
CA GLU A 40 2.82 -14.07 -5.49
C GLU A 40 2.94 -12.87 -6.46
N VAL A 41 3.03 -11.66 -5.92
CA VAL A 41 3.16 -10.42 -6.69
C VAL A 41 4.25 -9.53 -6.09
N ASP A 42 5.11 -8.96 -6.94
CA ASP A 42 6.05 -7.93 -6.51
C ASP A 42 5.31 -6.59 -6.38
N LEU A 43 5.45 -5.91 -5.24
CA LEU A 43 4.94 -4.55 -5.08
C LEU A 43 6.06 -3.61 -4.67
N LEU A 44 6.22 -2.54 -5.45
CA LEU A 44 7.06 -1.40 -5.16
C LEU A 44 6.17 -0.22 -4.78
N ILE A 45 6.27 0.24 -3.54
CA ILE A 45 5.43 1.31 -2.99
C ILE A 45 6.31 2.52 -2.70
N PHE A 46 5.96 3.64 -3.32
CA PHE A 46 6.65 4.91 -3.20
C PHE A 46 5.73 5.96 -2.59
N VAL A 47 6.29 6.86 -1.79
CA VAL A 47 5.63 8.10 -1.36
C VAL A 47 6.55 9.26 -1.71
N ASP A 48 6.03 10.25 -2.45
CA ASP A 48 6.81 11.41 -2.91
C ASP A 48 8.12 11.02 -3.62
N ASP A 49 8.03 9.99 -4.45
CA ASP A 49 9.14 9.36 -5.20
C ASP A 49 10.16 8.57 -4.35
N ASP A 50 10.05 8.59 -3.02
CA ASP A 50 10.86 7.75 -2.13
C ASP A 50 10.29 6.33 -2.05
N LEU A 51 11.13 5.32 -2.31
CA LEU A 51 10.76 3.91 -2.22
C LEU A 51 10.68 3.47 -0.75
N LEU A 52 9.48 3.12 -0.29
CA LEU A 52 9.24 2.69 1.10
C LEU A 52 9.16 1.16 1.25
N ILE A 53 8.55 0.47 0.28
CA ILE A 53 8.39 -0.99 0.30
C ILE A 53 8.78 -1.57 -1.05
N ASN A 54 9.54 -2.66 -1.04
CA ASN A 54 9.92 -3.43 -2.22
C ASN A 54 9.96 -4.92 -1.85
N GLU A 55 8.81 -5.56 -1.90
CA GLU A 55 8.62 -6.92 -1.40
C GLU A 55 7.71 -7.76 -2.30
N TYR A 56 7.72 -9.07 -2.05
CA TYR A 56 6.84 -10.04 -2.71
C TYR A 56 5.71 -10.43 -1.76
N PHE A 57 4.48 -10.26 -2.21
CA PHE A 57 3.27 -10.53 -1.43
C PHE A 57 2.60 -11.82 -1.91
N ARG A 58 2.62 -12.83 -1.04
CA ARG A 58 2.00 -14.12 -1.33
C ARG A 58 0.50 -14.06 -1.14
N ARG A 59 -0.24 -14.79 -1.97
CA ARG A 59 -1.66 -15.02 -1.74
C ARG A 59 -1.84 -15.79 -0.44
N LYS A 60 -2.63 -15.22 0.46
CA LYS A 60 -3.10 -15.89 1.67
C LYS A 60 -4.48 -16.49 1.40
N LEU A 61 -4.70 -17.72 1.85
CA LEU A 61 -5.93 -18.48 1.56
C LEU A 61 -7.03 -18.27 2.61
N ASP A 62 -6.65 -17.84 3.81
CA ASP A 62 -7.50 -17.78 4.99
C ASP A 62 -7.61 -16.33 5.49
N VAL A 63 -8.83 -15.77 5.46
CA VAL A 63 -9.24 -14.46 6.05
C VAL A 63 -8.41 -13.25 5.52
N PRO A 64 -8.88 -11.99 5.60
CA PRO A 64 -8.02 -10.86 5.25
C PRO A 64 -6.84 -10.76 6.23
N ASP A 65 -5.65 -11.19 5.81
CA ASP A 65 -4.41 -11.10 6.58
C ASP A 65 -3.44 -10.14 5.88
N TYR A 66 -3.48 -8.88 6.30
CA TYR A 66 -2.66 -7.82 5.74
C TYR A 66 -1.25 -7.85 6.31
N ASP A 67 -0.26 -7.67 5.44
CA ASP A 67 1.08 -7.30 5.89
C ASP A 67 1.07 -5.80 6.24
N VAL A 68 1.40 -5.49 7.49
CA VAL A 68 1.26 -4.14 8.06
C VAL A 68 2.63 -3.46 8.19
N TYR A 69 2.73 -2.24 7.67
CA TYR A 69 3.94 -1.42 7.74
C TYR A 69 3.59 -0.05 8.33
N HIS A 70 4.44 0.45 9.21
CA HIS A 70 4.24 1.75 9.85
C HIS A 70 5.34 2.72 9.42
N PHE A 71 4.92 3.93 9.08
CA PHE A 71 5.81 4.99 8.62
C PHE A 71 5.50 6.29 9.32
N LYS A 72 6.50 7.17 9.27
CA LYS A 72 6.41 8.52 9.74
C LYS A 72 6.70 9.47 8.59
N LEU A 73 5.70 10.25 8.22
CA LEU A 73 5.80 11.29 7.20
C LEU A 73 5.54 12.67 7.79
N ALA A 74 5.97 13.70 7.06
CA ALA A 74 5.59 15.07 7.36
C ALA A 74 4.06 15.24 7.24
N ASP A 75 3.48 16.24 7.90
CA ASP A 75 2.07 16.56 7.68
C ASP A 75 1.97 17.34 6.35
N GLY A 76 0.90 17.13 5.58
CA GLY A 76 0.76 17.75 4.27
C GLY A 76 0.19 16.81 3.19
N GLN A 77 0.28 17.25 1.94
CA GLN A 77 -0.13 16.45 0.79
C GLN A 77 1.04 15.57 0.32
N HIS A 78 0.71 14.31 0.03
CA HIS A 78 1.66 13.31 -0.44
C HIS A 78 1.12 12.60 -1.68
N THR A 79 2.02 12.07 -2.49
CA THR A 79 1.70 11.24 -3.64
C THR A 79 2.16 9.81 -3.41
N LEU A 80 1.21 8.88 -3.28
CA LEU A 80 1.44 7.45 -3.26
C LEU A 80 1.55 6.92 -4.71
N LYS A 81 2.54 6.09 -4.97
CA LYS A 81 2.67 5.32 -6.21
C LYS A 81 2.91 3.85 -5.88
N VAL A 82 2.12 2.95 -6.47
CA VAL A 82 2.30 1.50 -6.29
C VAL A 82 2.51 0.88 -7.65
N LYS A 83 3.51 0.01 -7.77
CA LYS A 83 3.87 -0.68 -9.02
C LYS A 83 4.08 -2.16 -8.79
N SER A 84 3.77 -2.97 -9.80
CA SER A 84 4.29 -4.33 -9.93
C SER A 84 5.02 -4.44 -11.26
N LYS A 85 6.33 -4.73 -11.24
CA LYS A 85 7.12 -4.91 -12.45
C LYS A 85 6.74 -6.23 -13.13
N SER A 86 6.54 -7.30 -12.36
CA SER A 86 6.23 -8.61 -12.93
C SER A 86 4.85 -8.66 -13.57
N GLN A 87 3.91 -7.84 -13.08
CA GLN A 87 2.54 -7.77 -13.62
C GLN A 87 2.36 -6.64 -14.64
N GLY A 88 3.32 -5.71 -14.76
CA GLY A 88 3.26 -4.60 -15.70
C GLY A 88 2.16 -3.58 -15.40
N ILE A 89 1.83 -3.39 -14.12
CA ILE A 89 0.76 -2.49 -13.67
C ILE A 89 1.29 -1.46 -12.68
N GLU A 90 0.66 -0.29 -12.70
CA GLU A 90 0.94 0.77 -11.75
C GLU A 90 -0.31 1.58 -11.41
N MET A 91 -0.28 2.25 -10.27
CA MET A 91 -1.29 3.18 -9.85
C MET A 91 -0.66 4.35 -9.09
N THR A 92 -1.31 5.51 -9.11
CA THR A 92 -0.89 6.70 -8.38
C THR A 92 -2.10 7.36 -7.72
N LYS A 93 -1.95 7.81 -6.47
CA LYS A 93 -3.01 8.43 -5.69
C LYS A 93 -2.45 9.48 -4.75
N LYS A 94 -3.17 10.58 -4.55
CA LYS A 94 -2.82 11.60 -3.56
C LYS A 94 -3.52 11.31 -2.24
N PHE A 95 -2.87 11.65 -1.14
CA PHE A 95 -3.43 11.59 0.21
C PHE A 95 -2.89 12.74 1.05
N LYS A 96 -3.51 13.01 2.20
CA LYS A 96 -3.13 14.15 3.05
C LYS A 96 -3.04 13.76 4.51
N LEU A 97 -1.91 14.01 5.14
CA LEU A 97 -1.73 13.86 6.58
C LEU A 97 -2.08 15.16 7.34
N PRO A 98 -2.65 15.06 8.56
CA PRO A 98 -2.94 13.84 9.32
C PRO A 98 -4.32 13.23 9.04
N GLU A 99 -5.03 13.69 8.01
CA GLU A 99 -6.39 13.24 7.68
C GLU A 99 -6.40 11.76 7.28
N ASP A 100 -5.46 11.34 6.44
CA ASP A 100 -5.33 9.99 5.91
C ASP A 100 -4.23 9.20 6.64
N ARG A 101 -4.61 8.26 7.50
CA ARG A 101 -3.64 7.52 8.36
C ARG A 101 -3.46 6.06 7.98
N TYR A 102 -4.37 5.51 7.19
CA TYR A 102 -4.34 4.11 6.78
C TYR A 102 -4.47 4.02 5.26
N ILE A 103 -3.54 3.29 4.64
CA ILE A 103 -3.54 3.01 3.19
C ILE A 103 -3.60 1.51 2.99
N PHE A 104 -4.65 1.06 2.34
CA PHE A 104 -4.88 -0.33 1.97
C PHE A 104 -4.46 -0.52 0.53
N ILE A 105 -3.62 -1.50 0.27
CA ILE A 105 -3.10 -1.82 -1.05
C ILE A 105 -3.41 -3.28 -1.32
N ASN A 106 -4.21 -3.54 -2.35
CA ASN A 106 -4.65 -4.88 -2.67
C ASN A 106 -4.41 -5.19 -4.15
N PHE A 107 -3.63 -6.23 -4.41
CA PHE A 107 -3.52 -6.77 -5.77
C PHE A 107 -4.59 -7.83 -6.04
N LYS A 108 -5.34 -7.64 -7.14
CA LYS A 108 -6.40 -8.53 -7.59
C LYS A 108 -6.17 -9.00 -9.02
N TYR A 109 -6.41 -10.28 -9.26
CA TYR A 109 -6.49 -10.88 -10.59
C TYR A 109 -7.26 -12.20 -10.54
N LYS A 110 -8.15 -12.43 -11.51
CA LYS A 110 -8.94 -13.65 -11.62
C LYS A 110 -9.31 -13.95 -13.08
N THR A 111 -9.21 -15.22 -13.45
CA THR A 111 -9.56 -15.82 -14.74
C THR A 111 -10.74 -16.76 -14.61
N LEU A 112 -11.46 -17.01 -15.70
CA LEU A 112 -12.40 -18.13 -15.79
C LEU A 112 -11.63 -19.45 -15.94
N LYS A 113 -11.80 -20.39 -14.99
CA LYS A 113 -11.22 -21.74 -15.08
C LYS A 113 -12.24 -22.78 -15.55
N GLY A 114 -11.87 -23.57 -16.56
CA GLY A 114 -12.30 -24.95 -16.88
C GLY A 114 -13.80 -25.27 -17.00
N LYS A 115 -14.55 -25.28 -15.90
CA LYS A 115 -15.96 -25.75 -15.89
C LYS A 115 -16.95 -24.68 -16.34
N ALA A 116 -16.69 -23.42 -16.02
CA ALA A 116 -17.43 -22.29 -16.60
C ALA A 116 -17.04 -22.06 -18.07
N TYR A 117 -15.81 -22.45 -18.43
CA TYR A 117 -15.28 -22.46 -19.79
C TYR A 117 -16.03 -23.45 -20.70
N GLU A 118 -16.41 -24.65 -20.23
CA GLU A 118 -17.21 -25.59 -21.04
C GLU A 118 -18.63 -25.08 -21.32
N PHE A 119 -19.24 -24.38 -20.37
CA PHE A 119 -20.57 -23.77 -20.54
C PHE A 119 -20.56 -22.58 -21.52
N GLU A 120 -19.56 -21.70 -21.45
CA GLU A 120 -19.41 -20.58 -22.38
C GLU A 120 -18.91 -21.00 -23.77
N LYS A 121 -18.07 -22.04 -23.86
CA LYS A 121 -17.62 -22.61 -25.13
C LYS A 121 -18.77 -23.18 -25.96
N GLY A 122 -19.76 -23.80 -25.31
CA GLY A 122 -20.99 -24.26 -25.97
C GLY A 122 -21.82 -23.14 -26.62
N LEU A 123 -21.71 -21.91 -26.12
CA LEU A 123 -22.30 -20.70 -26.74
C LEU A 123 -21.38 -20.11 -27.83
N SER A 124 -20.06 -20.15 -27.61
CA SER A 124 -19.04 -19.53 -28.47
C SER A 124 -18.67 -20.33 -29.72
N ASP A 125 -18.89 -21.64 -29.82
CA ASP A 125 -18.62 -22.38 -31.07
C ASP A 125 -19.49 -21.90 -32.25
N SER A 126 -20.52 -21.08 -31.97
CA SER A 126 -21.30 -20.31 -32.96
C SER A 126 -20.64 -18.99 -33.42
N LEU A 127 -19.67 -18.46 -32.65
CA LEU A 127 -19.03 -17.15 -32.81
C LEU A 127 -17.52 -17.30 -32.60
N LYS A 128 -16.75 -17.41 -33.69
CA LYS A 128 -15.28 -17.60 -33.71
C LYS A 128 -14.51 -16.47 -33.00
N VAL A 129 -14.44 -16.51 -31.67
CA VAL A 129 -13.68 -15.55 -30.86
C VAL A 129 -12.72 -16.33 -29.96
N PRO A 130 -11.41 -16.01 -29.93
CA PRO A 130 -10.46 -16.65 -29.02
C PRO A 130 -10.68 -16.15 -27.59
N PHE A 131 -10.90 -17.06 -26.62
CA PHE A 131 -11.20 -16.69 -25.23
C PHE A 131 -10.16 -17.20 -24.22
N ASP A 132 -9.41 -16.25 -23.68
CA ASP A 132 -8.91 -16.25 -22.30
C ASP A 132 -9.77 -15.25 -21.50
N SER A 133 -10.95 -15.67 -21.03
CA SER A 133 -11.89 -14.74 -20.38
C SER A 133 -11.38 -14.31 -19.00
N VAL A 134 -10.86 -13.09 -18.92
CA VAL A 134 -10.43 -12.44 -17.68
C VAL A 134 -11.67 -11.95 -16.92
N LEU A 135 -11.90 -12.47 -15.71
CA LEU A 135 -13.00 -12.03 -14.84
C LEU A 135 -12.67 -10.75 -14.09
N ILE A 136 -11.45 -10.69 -13.56
CA ILE A 136 -10.91 -9.53 -12.86
C ILE A 136 -9.54 -9.25 -13.48
N PRO A 137 -9.37 -8.15 -14.22
CA PRO A 137 -8.08 -7.81 -14.79
C PRO A 137 -7.06 -7.55 -13.69
N LYS A 138 -5.77 -7.70 -14.03
CA LYS A 138 -4.68 -7.39 -13.11
C LYS A 138 -4.81 -5.94 -12.68
N LYS A 139 -5.01 -5.69 -11.39
CA LYS A 139 -5.14 -4.33 -10.86
C LYS A 139 -4.63 -4.24 -9.44
N ILE A 140 -4.12 -3.06 -9.11
CA ILE A 140 -3.84 -2.63 -7.75
C ILE A 140 -5.00 -1.72 -7.32
N GLU A 141 -5.70 -2.10 -6.27
CA GLU A 141 -6.71 -1.27 -5.63
C GLU A 141 -6.08 -0.57 -4.42
N VAL A 142 -6.33 0.74 -4.31
CA VAL A 142 -5.87 1.53 -3.16
C VAL A 142 -7.04 2.25 -2.50
N TRP A 143 -7.22 1.97 -1.21
CA TRP A 143 -8.18 2.66 -0.35
C TRP A 143 -7.45 3.40 0.76
N ILE A 144 -7.90 4.61 1.08
CA ILE A 144 -7.21 5.55 1.97
C ILE A 144 -8.25 6.11 2.93
N THR A 145 -7.94 6.12 4.23
CA THR A 145 -8.89 6.55 5.27
C THR A 145 -8.19 6.98 6.57
N ASP A 146 -8.91 7.77 7.36
CA ASP A 146 -8.56 8.19 8.72
C ASP A 146 -8.75 7.09 9.79
N LYS A 147 -9.49 6.02 9.46
CA LYS A 147 -9.93 4.97 10.38
C LYS A 147 -9.43 3.60 9.97
N MET A 148 -8.96 2.82 10.95
CA MET A 148 -8.71 1.40 10.74
C MET A 148 -10.07 0.71 10.46
N PRO A 149 -10.25 0.04 9.32
CA PRO A 149 -11.45 -0.69 9.01
C PRO A 149 -11.57 -1.90 9.93
N LYS A 150 -12.81 -2.24 10.25
CA LYS A 150 -13.10 -3.49 10.95
C LYS A 150 -12.92 -4.61 9.92
N LEU A 151 -11.92 -5.47 10.13
CA LEU A 151 -11.79 -6.72 9.39
C LEU A 151 -12.96 -7.60 9.81
N HIS A 152 -13.85 -7.90 8.87
CA HIS A 152 -15.04 -8.74 9.07
C HIS A 152 -14.75 -10.16 8.58
#